data_AF-K9YSS8-F1
#
_entry.id   AF-K9YSS8-F1
#
_cell.length_a   1.000
_cell.length_b   1.000
_cell.length_c   1.000
_cell.angle_alpha   90.00
_cell.angle_beta   90.00
_cell.angle_gamma   90.00
#
_symmetry.space_group_name_H-M   'P 1'
#
loop_
_entity.id
_entity.type
_entity.pdbx_description
1 polymer ?
#
loop_
_entity_poly.entity_id
_entity_poly.type
_entity_poly.pdbx_seq_one_letter_code
_entity_poly.pdbx_strand_id
1 'polypeptide(L)' 'MSKKVYQLSLDFDQILKLVEQLSESEKIKLSKELEKKLREQKLTELLQAFETDDLSLEEITEEVETVRFDWKTND' A
#
# COMPACT_ATOMS: atom_id res chain seq x y z
N MET A 1 32.32 -20.94 -9.39
CA MET A 1 31.23 -21.68 -8.71
C MET A 1 29.90 -21.06 -9.16
N SER A 2 29.21 -21.69 -10.10
CA SER A 2 27.94 -21.17 -10.65
C SER A 2 26.84 -21.23 -9.59
N LYS A 3 26.28 -20.07 -9.22
CA LYS A 3 25.17 -19.96 -8.28
C LYS A 3 23.91 -20.52 -8.97
N LYS A 4 23.64 -21.82 -8.80
CA LYS A 4 22.40 -22.45 -9.27
C LYS A 4 21.25 -21.77 -8.54
N VAL A 5 20.53 -20.91 -9.23
CA VAL A 5 19.24 -20.40 -8.78
C VAL A 5 18.27 -21.56 -8.90
N TYR A 6 18.08 -22.30 -7.81
CA TYR A 6 17.03 -23.30 -7.75
C TYR A 6 15.71 -22.56 -7.81
N GLN A 7 15.03 -22.58 -8.96
CA GLN A 7 13.61 -22.27 -9.07
C GLN A 7 12.84 -23.38 -8.36
N LEU A 8 12.86 -23.31 -7.04
CA LEU A 8 11.98 -24.07 -6.18
C LEU A 8 10.60 -23.43 -6.34
N SER A 9 9.79 -24.00 -7.23
CA SER A 9 8.36 -23.74 -7.31
C SER A 9 7.71 -24.30 -6.03
N LEU A 10 7.98 -23.65 -4.90
CA LEU A 10 7.44 -24.02 -3.61
C LEU A 10 6.00 -23.52 -3.54
N ASP A 11 5.09 -24.47 -3.34
CA ASP A 11 3.70 -24.15 -3.04
C ASP A 11 3.58 -23.57 -1.61
N PHE A 12 2.50 -22.84 -1.35
CA PHE A 12 2.25 -22.21 -0.05
C PHE A 12 2.32 -23.23 1.10
N ASP A 13 1.78 -24.43 0.90
CA ASP A 13 1.81 -25.50 1.90
C ASP A 13 3.24 -25.99 2.19
N GLN A 14 4.13 -25.95 1.19
CA GLN A 14 5.52 -26.34 1.36
C GLN A 14 6.30 -25.24 2.11
N ILE A 15 5.98 -23.98 1.84
CA ILE A 15 6.52 -22.84 2.58
C ILE A 15 6.05 -22.90 4.04
N LEU A 16 4.78 -23.22 4.28
CA LEU A 16 4.21 -23.34 5.62
C LEU A 16 4.93 -24.42 6.43
N LYS A 17 5.13 -25.61 5.84
CA LYS A 17 5.89 -26.70 6.46
C LYS A 17 7.32 -26.31 6.81
N LEU A 18 7.99 -25.54 5.95
CA LEU A 18 9.34 -25.04 6.24
C LEU A 18 9.32 -24.08 7.43
N VAL A 19 8.33 -23.17 7.49
CA VAL A 19 8.16 -22.25 8.61
C VAL A 19 7.84 -22.99 9.91
N GLU A 20 7.05 -24.06 9.86
CA GLU A 20 6.75 -24.89 11.03
C GLU A 20 7.98 -25.62 11.59
N GLN A 21 8.91 -26.01 10.71
CA GLN A 21 10.17 -26.68 11.07
C GLN A 21 11.25 -25.73 11.63
N LEU A 22 11.06 -24.41 11.52
CA LEU A 22 11.98 -23.41 12.08
C LEU A 22 12.01 -23.45 13.61
N SER A 23 13.16 -23.09 14.18
CA SER A 23 13.28 -22.88 15.63
C SER A 23 12.38 -21.72 16.09
N GLU A 24 11.99 -21.68 17.37
CA GLU A 24 11.19 -20.56 17.90
C GLU A 24 11.85 -19.20 17.63
N SER A 25 13.18 -19.14 17.73
CA SER A 25 13.95 -17.91 17.47
C SER A 25 13.79 -17.39 16.04
N GLU A 26 13.71 -18.31 15.07
CA GLU A 26 13.56 -18.00 13.65
C GLU A 26 12.11 -17.67 13.30
N LYS A 27 11.14 -18.35 13.93
CA LYS A 27 9.71 -18.00 13.82
C LYS A 27 9.45 -16.57 14.32
N ILE A 28 10.04 -16.19 15.45
CA ILE A 28 9.93 -14.83 15.99
C ILE A 28 10.55 -13.79 15.03
N LYS A 29 11.72 -14.08 14.46
CA LYS A 29 12.34 -13.20 13.46
C LYS A 29 11.49 -13.08 12.20
N LEU A 30 10.98 -14.20 11.69
CA LEU A 30 10.13 -14.23 10.50
C LEU A 30 8.83 -13.47 10.73
N SER A 31 8.18 -13.66 11.88
CA SER A 31 6.98 -12.92 12.26
C SER A 31 7.23 -11.41 12.30
N LYS A 32 8.35 -10.97 12.89
CA LYS A 32 8.72 -9.54 12.94
C LYS A 32 8.93 -8.94 11.55
N GLU A 33 9.61 -9.65 10.66
CA GLU A 33 9.85 -9.22 9.28
C GLU A 33 8.57 -9.19 8.45
N LEU A 34 7.71 -10.21 8.59
CA LEU A 34 6.40 -10.26 7.93
C LEU A 34 5.50 -9.14 8.43
N GLU A 35 5.42 -8.93 9.74
CA GLU A 35 4.64 -7.83 10.32
C GLU A 35 5.16 -6.46 9.88
N LYS A 36 6.47 -6.27 9.74
CA LYS A 36 7.03 -5.00 9.26
C LYS A 36 6.55 -4.69 7.85
N LYS A 37 6.63 -5.66 6.94
CA LYS A 37 6.12 -5.52 5.57
C LYS A 37 4.61 -5.35 5.52
N LEU A 38 3.87 -6.07 6.36
CA LEU A 38 2.41 -5.96 6.44
C LEU A 38 1.99 -4.58 6.99
N ARG A 39 2.74 -4.02 7.94
CA ARG A 39 2.54 -2.66 8.45
C ARG A 39 2.76 -1.62 7.38
N GLU A 40 3.83 -1.76 6.57
CA GLU A 40 4.09 -0.86 5.44
C GLU A 40 2.94 -0.94 4.41
N GLN A 41 2.49 -2.15 4.04
CA GLN A 41 1.34 -2.31 3.13
C GLN A 41 0.06 -1.68 3.70
N LYS A 42 -0.28 -1.97 4.96
CA LYS A 42 -1.46 -1.37 5.60
C LYS A 42 -1.36 0.15 5.71
N LEU A 43 -0.16 0.69 5.95
CA LEU A 43 0.08 2.13 5.96
C LEU A 43 -0.08 2.71 4.55
N THR A 44 0.40 2.04 3.51
CA THR A 44 0.20 2.45 2.11
C THR A 44 -1.27 2.39 1.71
N GLU A 45 -1.99 1.31 2.04
CA GLU A 45 -3.43 1.20 1.79
C GLU A 45 -4.20 2.31 2.52
N LEU A 46 -3.83 2.60 3.77
CA LEU A 46 -4.43 3.69 4.53
C LEU A 46 -4.11 5.04 3.90
N LEU A 47 -2.86 5.29 3.51
CA LEU A 47 -2.45 6.52 2.84
C LEU A 47 -3.16 6.71 1.50
N GLN A 48 -3.37 5.64 0.72
CA GLN A 48 -4.17 5.68 -0.52
C GLN A 48 -5.65 5.94 -0.23
N ALA A 49 -6.20 5.38 0.86
CA ALA A 49 -7.58 5.64 1.24
C ALA A 49 -7.81 7.06 1.78
N PHE A 50 -6.77 7.69 2.32
CA PHE A 50 -6.77 9.11 2.73
C PHE A 50 -6.22 10.04 1.65
N GLU A 51 -5.70 9.50 0.54
CA GLU A 51 -5.29 10.27 -0.61
C GLU A 51 -6.56 10.93 -1.16
N THR A 52 -6.59 12.24 -1.04
CA THR A 52 -7.68 13.06 -1.59
C THR A 52 -7.38 13.24 -3.06
N ASP A 53 -8.40 13.23 -3.90
CA ASP A 53 -8.23 13.58 -5.31
C ASP A 53 -7.53 14.94 -5.39
N ASP A 54 -6.41 15.00 -6.13
CA ASP A 54 -5.67 16.24 -6.32
C ASP A 54 -6.61 17.26 -6.97
N LEU A 55 -6.97 18.31 -6.23
CA LEU A 55 -7.86 19.37 -6.70
C LEU A 55 -7.15 20.13 -7.85
N SER A 56 -7.65 19.99 -9.07
CA SER A 56 -7.04 20.65 -10.23
C SER A 56 -7.29 22.17 -10.20
N LEU A 57 -6.37 22.95 -10.80
CA LEU A 57 -6.55 24.40 -10.92
C LEU A 57 -7.78 24.73 -11.77
N GLU A 58 -8.13 23.88 -12.72
CA GLU A 58 -9.34 23.95 -13.51
C GLU A 58 -10.60 23.82 -12.64
N GLU A 59 -10.69 22.82 -11.76
CA GLU A 59 -11.82 22.65 -10.82
C GLU A 59 -11.95 23.84 -9.87
N ILE A 60 -10.83 24.33 -9.33
CA ILE A 60 -10.82 25.54 -8.48
C ILE A 60 -11.35 26.75 -9.25
N THR A 61 -10.92 26.91 -10.50
CA THR A 61 -11.32 28.05 -11.34
C THR A 61 -12.80 27.98 -11.69
N GLU A 62 -13.33 26.79 -11.98
CA GLU A 62 -14.74 26.57 -12.27
C GLU A 62 -15.62 26.90 -11.06
N GLU A 63 -15.25 26.47 -9.85
CA GLU A 63 -15.99 26.83 -8.62
C GLU A 63 -15.96 28.34 -8.37
N VAL A 64 -14.79 28.99 -8.50
CA VAL A 64 -14.64 30.43 -8.29
C VAL A 64 -15.45 31.25 -9.29
N GLU A 65 -15.45 30.87 -10.56
CA GLU A 65 -16.23 31.55 -11.61
C GLU A 65 -17.73 31.30 -11.46
N THR A 66 -18.14 30.10 -11.03
CA THR A 66 -19.55 29.80 -10.71
C THR A 66 -20.05 30.74 -9.61
N VAL A 67 -19.31 30.82 -8.50
CA VAL A 67 -19.63 31.74 -7.42
C VAL A 67 -19.66 33.18 -7.95
N ARG A 68 -18.64 33.63 -8.69
CA ARG A 68 -18.60 34.99 -9.26
C ARG A 68 -19.80 35.31 -10.15
N PHE A 69 -20.30 34.35 -10.93
CA PHE A 69 -21.48 34.52 -11.78
C PHE A 69 -22.76 34.61 -10.96
N ASP A 70 -22.90 33.77 -9.92
CA ASP A 70 -24.04 33.79 -9.00
C ASP A 70 -24.13 35.14 -8.26
N TRP A 71 -23.00 35.69 -7.81
CA TRP A 71 -22.98 37.04 -7.20
C TRP A 71 -23.36 38.14 -8.19
N LYS A 72 -22.96 38.02 -9.47
CA LYS A 72 -23.20 39.03 -10.50
C LYS A 72 -24.63 39.02 -11.05
N THR A 73 -25.36 37.93 -10.88
CA THR A 73 -26.77 37.80 -11.33
C THR A 73 -27.78 38.17 -10.24
N ASN A 74 -27.32 38.36 -9.00
CA ASN A 74 -28.15 38.72 -7.86
C ASN A 74 -28.09 40.23 -7.53
N ASP A 75 -27.46 41.04 -8.39
CA ASP A 75 -27.32 42.50 -8.36
C ASP A 75 -27.99 43.11 -9.62
#